data_AF-A0A8H2ZRM3-F1
#
_entry.id   AF-A0A8H2ZRM3-F1
#
_cell.length_a   1.000
_cell.length_b   1.000
_cell.length_c   1.000
_cell.angle_alpha   90.00
_cell.angle_beta   90.00
_cell.angle_gamma   90.00
#
_symmetry.space_group_name_H-M   'P 1'
#
loop_
_entity.id
_entity.type
_entity.pdbx_description
1 polymer ?
#
loop_
_entity_poly.entity_id
_entity_poly.type
_entity_poly.pdbx_seq_one_letter_code
_entity_poly.pdbx_strand_id
1 'polypeptide(L)'
;MHASSSEISHLAGKTTDEASADKHAVLENTSVLVPLSADEQFRKMGDPTNVAYSSPLVFSFVEAIMRIRNNIQQIFTGSVDTLELLLRENAVAHVYDPVSFDYGDFICALSDAVPDLRIPEIGAGTGGTTELICGDYKTRTNFHDTPNTHSLIYLLAFPPRLVNVLQTP
;
A
#
# COMPACT_ATOMS: atom_id res chain seq x y z
N MET A 1 14.03 16.05 3.66
CA MET A 1 13.26 17.22 3.19
C MET A 1 12.69 17.91 4.42
N HIS A 2 13.24 19.06 4.82
CA HIS A 2 12.71 19.86 5.92
C HIS A 2 11.79 20.93 5.33
N ALA A 3 10.48 20.83 5.57
CA ALA A 3 9.58 21.97 5.36
C ALA A 3 9.93 23.07 6.37
N SER A 4 9.87 24.33 5.94
CA SER A 4 10.15 25.46 6.82
C SER A 4 9.08 25.56 7.91
N SER A 5 9.47 25.92 9.14
CA SER A 5 8.54 26.11 10.26
C SER A 5 7.44 27.14 9.97
N SER A 6 7.63 28.02 8.98
CA SER A 6 6.65 28.99 8.50
C SER A 6 5.60 28.41 7.55
N GLU A 7 5.92 27.33 6.82
CA GLU A 7 4.99 26.66 5.91
C GLU A 7 4.02 25.77 6.69
N ILE A 8 4.52 25.11 7.74
CA ILE A 8 3.72 24.25 8.63
C ILE A 8 2.66 25.09 9.38
N SER A 9 3.02 26.28 9.87
CA SER A 9 2.07 27.15 10.58
C SER A 9 1.00 27.74 9.66
N HIS A 10 1.36 28.10 8.43
CA HIS A 10 0.41 28.62 7.44
C HIS A 10 -0.58 27.53 6.97
N LEU A 11 -0.11 26.29 6.79
CA LEU A 11 -0.97 25.18 6.40
C LEU A 11 -1.93 24.78 7.53
N ALA A 12 -1.44 24.76 8.78
CA ALA A 12 -2.25 24.47 9.96
C ALA A 12 -3.40 25.47 10.13
N GLY A 13 -3.11 26.77 10.00
CA GLY A 13 -4.13 27.82 10.08
C GLY A 13 -5.22 27.70 9.00
N LYS A 14 -4.81 27.41 7.75
CA LYS A 14 -5.75 27.23 6.64
C LYS A 14 -6.69 26.04 6.86
N THR A 15 -6.18 24.91 7.36
CA THR A 15 -7.00 23.71 7.61
C THR A 15 -7.98 23.88 8.77
N THR A 16 -7.62 24.63 9.81
CA THR A 16 -8.56 24.96 10.91
C THR A 16 -9.68 25.89 10.46
N ASP A 17 -9.39 26.81 9.52
CA ASP A 17 -10.37 27.73 8.97
C ASP A 17 -11.37 27.02 8.02
N GLU A 18 -10.89 26.04 7.25
CA GLU A 18 -11.75 25.21 6.39
C GLU A 18 -12.63 24.26 7.20
N ALA A 19 -12.08 23.63 8.24
CA ALA A 19 -12.81 22.73 9.12
C ALA A 19 -13.90 23.45 9.92
N SER A 20 -13.60 24.66 10.43
CA SER A 20 -14.57 25.48 11.17
C SER A 20 -15.70 26.01 10.30
N ALA A 21 -15.46 26.14 9.00
CA ALA A 21 -16.47 26.57 8.03
C ALA A 21 -17.26 25.42 7.38
N ASP A 22 -17.02 24.16 7.76
CA ASP A 22 -17.60 22.97 7.12
C ASP A 22 -17.38 22.93 5.60
N LYS A 23 -16.21 23.39 5.14
CA LYS A 23 -15.87 23.49 3.71
C LYS A 23 -15.01 22.34 3.20
N HIS A 24 -14.82 21.29 3.98
CA HIS A 24 -13.98 20.18 3.56
C HIS A 24 -14.66 19.40 2.41
N ALA A 25 -13.94 19.16 1.32
CA ALA A 25 -14.50 18.58 0.10
C ALA A 25 -15.06 17.15 0.26
N VAL A 26 -14.62 16.45 1.31
CA VAL A 26 -14.91 15.02 1.53
C VAL A 26 -15.57 14.75 2.88
N LEU A 27 -15.39 15.64 3.86
CA LEU A 27 -15.78 15.37 5.25
C LEU A 27 -16.92 16.31 5.63
N GLU A 28 -18.01 15.74 6.13
CA GLU A 28 -19.16 16.48 6.61
C GLU A 28 -19.03 16.79 8.10
N ASN A 29 -19.65 17.90 8.54
CA ASN A 29 -19.73 18.31 9.94
C ASN A 29 -18.35 18.40 10.63
N THR A 30 -17.33 18.90 9.95
CA THR A 30 -15.98 19.08 10.48
C THR A 30 -15.90 20.15 11.57
N SER A 31 -16.84 21.09 11.61
CA SER A 31 -16.91 22.18 12.59
C SER A 31 -17.03 21.67 14.03
N VAL A 32 -17.67 20.51 14.22
CA VAL A 32 -17.82 19.85 15.54
C VAL A 32 -16.52 19.22 16.05
N LEU A 33 -15.50 19.10 15.19
CA LEU A 33 -14.20 18.52 15.52
C LEU A 33 -13.18 19.58 15.97
N VAL A 34 -13.31 20.82 15.46
CA VAL A 34 -12.43 21.95 15.77
C VAL A 34 -12.30 22.26 17.28
N PRO A 35 -13.39 22.26 18.08
CA PRO A 35 -13.29 22.59 19.49
C PRO A 35 -12.76 21.43 20.36
N LEU A 36 -12.62 20.22 19.81
CA LEU A 36 -12.20 19.06 20.59
C LEU A 36 -10.72 19.16 20.95
N SER A 37 -10.40 18.90 22.21
CA SER A 37 -9.01 18.68 22.64
C SER A 37 -8.42 17.46 21.93
N ALA A 38 -7.09 17.39 21.88
CA ALA A 38 -6.39 16.22 21.32
C ALA A 38 -6.92 14.92 21.96
N ASP A 39 -7.04 14.87 23.29
CA ASP A 39 -7.50 13.69 24.03
C ASP A 39 -8.94 13.28 23.68
N GLU A 40 -9.83 14.25 23.46
CA GLU A 40 -11.20 13.99 23.02
C GLU A 40 -11.24 13.47 21.58
N GLN A 41 -10.41 14.02 20.69
CA GLN A 41 -10.24 13.48 19.34
C GLN A 41 -9.68 12.05 19.39
N PHE A 42 -8.71 11.78 20.27
CA PHE A 42 -8.14 10.45 20.50
C PHE A 42 -9.22 9.44 20.91
N ARG A 43 -10.08 9.82 21.85
CA ARG A 43 -11.21 8.99 22.29
C ARG A 43 -12.22 8.77 21.17
N LYS A 44 -12.61 9.81 20.44
CA LYS A 44 -13.58 9.69 19.33
C LYS A 44 -13.11 8.78 18.21
N MET A 45 -11.80 8.70 17.96
CA MET A 45 -11.23 7.77 16.99
C MET A 45 -11.29 6.30 17.45
N GLY A 46 -11.37 6.03 18.75
CA GLY A 46 -11.30 4.66 19.28
C GLY A 46 -12.44 3.76 18.80
N ASP A 47 -13.69 4.23 18.87
CA ASP A 47 -14.86 3.40 18.54
C ASP A 47 -14.90 3.02 17.05
N PRO A 48 -14.72 3.96 16.08
CA PRO A 48 -14.65 3.61 14.67
C PRO A 48 -13.47 2.70 14.33
N THR A 49 -12.30 2.91 14.96
CA THR A 49 -11.12 2.08 14.75
C THR A 49 -11.36 0.64 15.20
N ASN A 50 -12.01 0.41 16.34
CA ASN A 50 -12.34 -0.94 16.82
C ASN A 50 -13.31 -1.66 15.89
N VAL A 51 -14.32 -0.95 15.37
CA VAL A 51 -15.24 -1.51 14.37
C VAL A 51 -14.48 -1.85 13.08
N ALA A 52 -13.59 -0.99 12.63
CA ALA A 52 -12.82 -1.20 11.41
C ALA A 52 -11.85 -2.39 11.53
N TYR A 53 -11.23 -2.60 12.69
CA TYR A 53 -10.41 -3.80 12.96
C TYR A 53 -11.21 -5.11 12.89
N SER A 54 -12.53 -5.07 13.05
CA SER A 54 -13.38 -6.26 12.94
C SER A 54 -13.62 -6.70 11.49
N SER A 55 -13.25 -5.88 10.50
CA SER A 55 -13.44 -6.17 9.08
C SER A 55 -12.12 -6.62 8.42
N PRO A 56 -12.03 -7.85 7.91
CA PRO A 56 -10.84 -8.34 7.23
C PRO A 56 -10.44 -7.50 6.00
N LEU A 57 -11.42 -6.86 5.34
CA LEU A 57 -11.17 -6.06 4.13
C LEU A 57 -10.41 -4.76 4.39
N VAL A 58 -10.62 -4.16 5.57
CA VAL A 58 -9.99 -2.88 5.92
C VAL A 58 -8.95 -2.99 7.03
N PHE A 59 -8.79 -4.18 7.62
CA PHE A 59 -7.87 -4.44 8.74
C PHE A 59 -6.47 -3.88 8.47
N SER A 60 -5.85 -4.25 7.35
CA SER A 60 -4.48 -3.85 7.01
C SER A 60 -4.33 -2.33 6.86
N PHE A 61 -5.35 -1.66 6.31
CA PHE A 61 -5.37 -0.20 6.20
C PHE A 61 -5.44 0.45 7.59
N VAL A 62 -6.32 -0.05 8.45
CA VAL A 62 -6.49 0.47 9.82
C VAL A 62 -5.22 0.26 10.63
N GLU A 63 -4.59 -0.91 10.50
CA GLU A 63 -3.33 -1.22 11.16
C GLU A 63 -2.22 -0.25 10.74
N ALA A 64 -2.03 -0.04 9.43
CA ALA A 64 -1.03 0.90 8.91
C ALA A 64 -1.27 2.34 9.38
N ILE A 65 -2.52 2.81 9.33
CA ILE A 65 -2.93 4.14 9.80
C ILE A 65 -2.59 4.31 11.30
N MET A 66 -2.96 3.32 12.12
CA MET A 66 -2.71 3.35 13.56
C MET A 66 -1.22 3.27 13.88
N ARG A 67 -0.43 2.53 13.09
CA ARG A 67 1.03 2.45 13.23
C ARG A 67 1.68 3.81 13.01
N ILE A 68 1.29 4.53 11.97
CA ILE A 68 1.75 5.92 11.70
C ILE A 68 1.33 6.83 12.85
N ARG A 69 0.04 6.81 13.22
CA ARG A 69 -0.52 7.66 14.26
C ARG A 69 0.20 7.49 15.60
N ASN A 70 0.43 6.26 16.01
CA ASN A 70 1.08 5.94 17.29
C ASN A 70 2.55 6.34 17.31
N ASN A 71 3.18 6.53 16.15
CA ASN A 71 4.58 6.94 16.01
C ASN A 71 4.71 8.37 15.43
N ILE A 72 3.63 9.13 15.34
CA ILE A 72 3.59 10.38 14.57
C ILE A 72 4.63 11.40 15.06
N GLN A 73 4.81 11.53 16.37
CA GLN A 73 5.81 12.41 16.96
C GLN A 73 7.23 11.93 16.65
N GLN A 74 7.49 10.62 16.69
CA GLN A 74 8.79 10.04 16.39
C GLN A 74 9.15 10.19 14.91
N ILE A 75 8.15 10.04 14.03
CA ILE A 75 8.28 10.29 12.59
C ILE A 75 8.66 11.75 12.34
N PHE A 76 7.92 12.71 12.91
CA PHE A 76 8.19 14.13 12.68
C PHE A 76 9.48 14.64 13.33
N THR A 77 9.95 13.98 14.39
CA THR A 77 11.25 14.28 15.01
C THR A 77 12.42 13.57 14.32
N GLY A 78 12.14 12.69 13.35
CA GLY A 78 13.16 11.87 12.68
C GLY A 78 13.74 10.76 13.54
N SER A 79 13.12 10.46 14.69
CA SER A 79 13.54 9.39 15.60
C SER A 79 13.23 7.99 15.04
N VAL A 80 12.25 7.90 14.13
CA VAL A 80 11.84 6.66 13.44
C VAL A 80 11.72 6.95 11.95
N ASP A 81 12.26 6.07 11.12
CA ASP A 81 12.03 6.10 9.67
C ASP A 81 10.63 5.56 9.34
N THR A 82 9.81 6.37 8.67
CA THR A 82 8.41 6.02 8.34
C THR A 82 8.32 4.79 7.44
N LEU A 83 9.24 4.65 6.48
CA LEU A 83 9.19 3.55 5.53
C LEU A 83 9.59 2.25 6.24
N GLU A 84 10.64 2.27 7.06
CA GLU A 84 11.02 1.13 7.89
C GLU A 84 9.88 0.72 8.83
N LEU A 85 9.22 1.69 9.46
CA LEU A 85 8.09 1.44 10.35
C LEU A 85 6.94 0.72 9.65
N LEU A 86 6.64 1.08 8.41
CA LEU A 86 5.57 0.49 7.59
C LEU A 86 5.97 -0.84 6.93
N LEU A 87 7.26 -1.04 6.63
CA LEU A 87 7.77 -2.30 6.08
C LEU A 87 7.86 -3.41 7.13
N ARG A 88 7.89 -3.07 8.43
CA ARG A 88 7.84 -4.06 9.51
C ARG A 88 6.60 -4.93 9.39
N GLU A 89 6.78 -6.23 9.63
CA GLU A 89 5.71 -7.23 9.62
C GLU A 89 4.92 -7.27 8.30
N ASN A 90 5.54 -6.87 7.19
CA ASN A 90 4.92 -6.85 5.86
C ASN A 90 3.64 -5.99 5.77
N ALA A 91 3.46 -4.99 6.64
CA ALA A 91 2.22 -4.22 6.68
C ALA A 91 1.91 -3.52 5.35
N VAL A 92 2.93 -3.06 4.61
CA VAL A 92 2.75 -2.52 3.24
C VAL A 92 2.19 -3.58 2.28
N ALA A 93 2.69 -4.81 2.31
CA ALA A 93 2.18 -5.87 1.43
C ALA A 93 0.72 -6.18 1.75
N HIS A 94 0.36 -6.29 3.04
CA HIS A 94 -0.99 -6.54 3.49
C HIS A 94 -1.99 -5.42 3.14
N VAL A 95 -1.52 -4.19 2.94
CA VAL A 95 -2.33 -3.08 2.43
C VAL A 95 -2.65 -3.23 0.94
N TYR A 96 -1.79 -3.90 0.17
CA TYR A 96 -2.01 -4.15 -1.26
C TYR A 96 -2.89 -5.37 -1.54
N ASP A 97 -2.94 -6.37 -0.65
CA ASP A 97 -3.72 -7.60 -0.87
C ASP A 97 -5.19 -7.35 -1.24
N PRO A 98 -5.96 -6.51 -0.50
CA PRO A 98 -7.40 -6.35 -0.73
C PRO A 98 -7.74 -5.57 -2.01
N VAL A 99 -6.76 -4.87 -2.60
CA VAL A 99 -6.91 -4.05 -3.81
C VAL A 99 -6.22 -4.68 -5.02
N SER A 100 -5.55 -5.82 -4.83
CA SER A 100 -4.98 -6.60 -5.91
C SER A 100 -6.10 -7.23 -6.75
N PHE A 101 -5.93 -7.18 -8.07
CA PHE A 101 -6.86 -7.78 -9.02
C PHE A 101 -6.22 -9.03 -9.61
N ASP A 102 -7.01 -10.10 -9.66
CA ASP A 102 -6.61 -11.32 -10.34
C ASP A 102 -6.77 -11.15 -11.86
N TYR A 103 -5.64 -11.16 -12.57
CA TYR A 103 -5.58 -11.13 -14.03
C TYR A 103 -5.23 -12.50 -14.63
N GLY A 104 -5.14 -13.56 -13.82
CA GLY A 104 -4.66 -14.88 -14.21
C GLY A 104 -5.38 -15.45 -15.43
N ASP A 105 -6.71 -15.48 -15.39
CA ASP A 105 -7.56 -15.94 -16.50
C ASP A 105 -7.30 -15.22 -17.83
N PHE A 106 -7.24 -13.89 -17.75
CA PHE A 106 -7.04 -13.05 -18.92
C PHE A 106 -5.65 -13.26 -19.52
N ILE A 107 -4.61 -13.30 -18.68
CA ILE A 107 -3.23 -13.52 -19.12
C ILE A 107 -3.05 -14.93 -19.68
N CYS A 108 -3.67 -15.95 -19.09
CA CYS A 108 -3.65 -17.31 -19.63
C CYS A 108 -4.24 -17.35 -21.04
N ALA A 109 -5.47 -16.83 -21.21
CA ALA A 109 -6.14 -16.81 -22.51
C ALA A 109 -5.34 -16.03 -23.57
N LEU A 110 -4.69 -14.94 -23.17
CA LEU A 110 -3.86 -14.14 -24.07
C LEU A 110 -2.57 -14.87 -24.47
N SER A 111 -1.98 -15.65 -23.55
CA SER A 111 -0.76 -16.43 -23.80
C SER A 111 -1.00 -17.58 -24.77
N ASP A 112 -2.18 -18.21 -24.73
CA ASP A 112 -2.58 -19.24 -25.69
C ASP A 112 -2.73 -18.68 -27.12
N ALA A 113 -3.18 -17.43 -27.24
CA ALA A 113 -3.36 -16.76 -28.52
C ALA A 113 -2.06 -16.18 -29.10
N VAL A 114 -1.06 -15.88 -28.25
CA VAL A 114 0.21 -15.24 -28.63
C VAL A 114 1.38 -16.02 -28.03
N PRO A 115 1.95 -17.00 -28.76
CA PRO A 115 2.97 -17.93 -28.24
C PRO A 115 4.24 -17.27 -27.68
N ASP A 116 4.60 -16.08 -28.16
CA ASP A 116 5.78 -15.31 -27.75
C ASP A 116 5.43 -14.05 -26.93
N LEU A 117 4.33 -14.10 -26.17
CA LEU A 117 3.86 -12.98 -25.36
C LEU A 117 4.92 -12.54 -24.34
N ARG A 118 5.25 -11.25 -24.34
CA ARG A 118 6.15 -10.60 -23.37
C ARG A 118 5.34 -9.60 -22.55
N ILE A 119 5.23 -9.84 -21.26
CA ILE A 119 4.46 -8.99 -20.34
C ILE A 119 5.44 -8.24 -19.43
N PRO A 120 5.69 -6.94 -19.67
CA PRO A 120 6.44 -6.11 -18.73
C PRO A 120 5.51 -5.69 -17.59
N GLU A 121 5.86 -6.04 -16.37
CA GLU A 121 5.20 -5.51 -15.18
C GLU A 121 5.93 -4.24 -14.70
N ILE A 122 5.26 -3.10 -14.78
CA ILE A 122 5.80 -1.82 -14.32
C ILE A 122 5.36 -1.59 -12.88
N GLY A 123 6.32 -1.42 -11.96
CA GLY A 123 6.02 -1.16 -10.56
C GLY A 123 5.52 -2.38 -9.79
N ALA A 124 6.04 -3.57 -10.10
CA ALA A 124 5.65 -4.85 -9.50
C ALA A 124 5.65 -4.86 -7.95
N GLY A 125 6.40 -3.96 -7.31
CA GLY A 125 6.30 -3.73 -5.88
C GLY A 125 6.57 -4.99 -5.06
N THR A 126 5.62 -5.38 -4.21
CA THR A 126 5.70 -6.57 -3.34
C THR A 126 5.49 -7.89 -4.08
N GLY A 127 5.20 -7.85 -5.39
CA GLY A 127 5.01 -9.05 -6.22
C GLY A 127 3.67 -9.75 -6.04
N GLY A 128 2.72 -9.19 -5.28
CA GLY A 128 1.40 -9.81 -5.04
C GLY A 128 0.61 -10.03 -6.33
N THR A 129 0.59 -9.03 -7.24
CA THR A 129 -0.03 -9.18 -8.57
C THR A 129 0.72 -10.20 -9.43
N THR A 130 2.05 -10.23 -9.36
CA THR A 130 2.88 -11.21 -10.06
C THR A 130 2.56 -12.64 -9.62
N GLU A 131 2.38 -12.86 -8.32
CA GLU A 131 2.08 -14.17 -7.74
C GLU A 131 0.73 -14.71 -8.23
N LEU A 132 -0.30 -13.86 -8.27
CA LEU A 132 -1.62 -14.22 -8.81
C LEU A 132 -1.52 -14.66 -10.27
N ILE A 133 -0.85 -13.87 -11.12
CA ILE A 133 -0.72 -14.16 -12.55
C ILE A 133 0.11 -15.44 -12.80
N CYS A 134 1.24 -15.61 -12.10
CA CYS A 134 2.15 -16.72 -12.34
C CYS A 134 1.68 -18.03 -11.67
N GLY A 135 1.02 -17.94 -10.52
CA GLY A 135 0.41 -19.08 -9.83
C GLY A 135 -0.68 -19.74 -10.68
N ASP A 136 -1.57 -18.93 -11.25
CA ASP A 136 -2.65 -19.40 -12.11
C ASP A 136 -2.13 -20.03 -13.41
N TYR A 137 -1.11 -19.44 -14.01
CA TYR A 137 -0.48 -20.01 -15.20
C TYR A 137 0.13 -21.40 -14.89
N LYS A 138 0.93 -21.51 -13.82
CA LYS A 138 1.59 -22.78 -13.43
C LYS A 138 0.61 -23.88 -13.08
N THR A 139 -0.50 -23.56 -12.42
CA THR A 139 -1.52 -24.55 -12.03
C THR A 139 -2.34 -25.04 -13.21
N ARG A 140 -2.55 -24.22 -14.25
CA ARG A 140 -3.25 -24.62 -15.48
C ARG A 140 -2.37 -25.37 -16.45
N THR A 141 -1.09 -25.04 -16.54
CA THR A 141 -0.10 -25.81 -17.31
C THR A 141 0.39 -27.01 -16.49
N ASN A 142 -0.47 -28.00 -16.22
CA ASN A 142 0.05 -29.30 -15.79
C ASN A 142 1.02 -29.81 -16.87
N PHE A 143 2.26 -30.05 -16.46
CA PHE A 143 3.45 -30.18 -17.28
C PHE A 143 3.54 -31.53 -18.03
N HIS A 144 2.51 -31.88 -18.80
CA HIS A 144 2.54 -32.96 -19.78
C HIS A 144 1.60 -32.57 -20.93
N ASP A 145 2.15 -32.59 -22.15
CA ASP A 145 1.45 -32.45 -23.43
C ASP A 145 1.16 -31.03 -23.94
N THR A 146 2.21 -30.26 -24.26
CA THR A 146 2.37 -29.65 -25.60
C THR A 146 3.79 -29.09 -25.75
N PRO A 147 4.51 -29.32 -26.88
CA PRO A 147 5.95 -29.00 -26.96
C PRO A 147 6.29 -27.53 -27.21
N ASN A 148 5.32 -26.63 -27.39
CA ASN A 148 5.56 -25.37 -28.12
C ASN A 148 5.10 -24.07 -27.43
N THR A 149 4.66 -24.07 -26.17
CA THR A 149 4.28 -22.83 -25.49
C THR A 149 5.41 -22.36 -24.58
N HIS A 150 6.28 -21.50 -25.11
CA HIS A 150 7.37 -20.87 -24.37
C HIS A 150 7.07 -19.40 -24.13
N SER A 151 6.01 -19.11 -23.39
CA SER A 151 5.73 -17.74 -22.92
C SER A 151 6.74 -17.38 -21.82
N LEU A 152 7.80 -16.68 -22.19
CA LEU A 152 8.81 -16.13 -21.27
C LEU A 152 8.29 -14.83 -20.66
N ILE A 153 7.76 -14.89 -19.44
CA ILE A 153 7.44 -13.71 -18.64
C ILE A 153 8.76 -13.16 -18.08
N TYR A 154 9.23 -12.03 -18.62
CA TYR A 154 10.42 -11.33 -18.14
C TYR A 154 10.03 -10.32 -17.05
N LEU A 155 10.47 -10.58 -15.82
CA LEU A 155 10.31 -9.69 -14.67
C LEU A 155 11.42 -8.62 -14.69
N LEU A 156 11.06 -7.35 -14.86
CA LEU A 156 11.96 -6.22 -14.63
C LEU A 156 11.47 -5.41 -13.43
N ALA A 157 11.84 -5.84 -12.23
CA ALA A 157 11.69 -5.06 -11.00
C ALA A 157 13.01 -4.36 -10.67
N PHE A 158 13.11 -3.02 -10.75
CA PHE A 158 14.22 -2.25 -10.16
C PHE A 158 13.86 -0.76 -10.00
N PRO A 159 14.43 -0.01 -9.02
CA PRO A 159 15.90 0.19 -8.93
C PRO A 159 16.46 0.08 -7.47
N PRO A 160 17.77 0.29 -7.20
CA PRO A 160 18.69 -0.79 -6.81
C PRO A 160 19.49 -0.46 -5.54
N ARG A 161 19.50 -1.32 -4.52
CA ARG A 161 20.58 -1.40 -3.51
C ARG A 161 20.41 -2.69 -2.72
N LEU A 162 21.49 -3.46 -2.59
CA LEU A 162 21.59 -4.76 -1.89
C LEU A 162 21.38 -6.04 -2.71
N VAL A 163 21.86 -6.08 -3.96
CA VAL A 163 22.31 -7.36 -4.54
C VAL A 163 23.81 -7.27 -4.76
N ASN A 164 24.55 -7.32 -3.66
CA ASN A 164 26.00 -7.52 -3.68
C ASN A 164 26.47 -8.26 -2.42
N VAL A 165 25.76 -9.34 -2.09
CA VAL A 165 26.25 -10.44 -1.26
C VAL A 165 25.51 -11.67 -1.78
N LEU A 166 26.20 -12.78 -2.00
CA LEU A 166 25.71 -14.04 -2.62
C LEU A 166 25.92 -14.18 -4.13
N GLN A 167 27.07 -13.76 -4.62
CA GLN A 167 27.78 -14.54 -5.64
C GLN A 167 29.26 -14.67 -5.25
N THR A 168 29.59 -15.77 -4.60
CA THR A 168 30.92 -16.39 -4.57
C THR A 168 30.74 -17.84 -4.10
N PRO A 169 31.35 -18.84 -4.75
CA PRO A 169 32.27 -19.72 -4.05
C PRO A 169 33.57 -18.97 -3.69
#